data_AF-A0A2M7NXD7-F1
#
_entry.id   AF-A0A2M7NXD7-F1
#
_cell.length_a   1.000
_cell.length_b   1.000
_cell.length_c   1.000
_cell.angle_alpha   90.00
_cell.angle_beta   90.00
_cell.angle_gamma   90.00
#
_symmetry.space_group_name_H-M   'P 1'
#
loop_
_entity.id
_entity.type
_entity.pdbx_description
1 polymer ?
#
loop_
_entity_poly.entity_id
_entity_poly.type
_entity_poly.pdbx_seq_one_letter_code
_entity_poly.pdbx_strand_id
1 'polypeptide(L)'
;CGRNVPVALGITPGSGPGHLALFGYNPMTYQIGRGVLEALGIGLEMTEFDMAARANFATLKDGLIVDRRAGRIATEENERLVKKLSKKITEIDDVKVQIFPGKEHRFVVMFTGENLGGDLADADPQKEGLPPLECRSTSESASRAARIVNAFITRLNETLSDEPVANTALMRGFACLPDIPTMNELYKP
;
A
#
# COMPACT_ATOMS: atom_id res chain seq x y z
N CYS A 1 17.06 -36.92 -4.79
CA CYS A 1 16.96 -35.49 -5.14
C CYS A 1 15.62 -35.27 -5.85
N GLY A 2 14.99 -34.10 -5.68
CA GLY A 2 13.72 -33.74 -6.33
C GLY A 2 13.73 -32.28 -6.76
N ARG A 3 12.90 -31.93 -7.75
CA ARG A 3 12.70 -30.54 -8.21
C ARG A 3 11.28 -30.12 -7.86
N ASN A 4 11.14 -28.97 -7.21
CA ASN A 4 9.84 -28.36 -6.91
C ASN A 4 9.49 -27.33 -8.01
N VAL A 5 8.22 -27.28 -8.41
CA VAL A 5 7.63 -26.25 -9.26
C VAL A 5 6.74 -25.37 -8.37
N PRO A 6 7.17 -24.17 -7.96
CA PRO A 6 6.48 -23.40 -6.92
C PRO A 6 5.09 -22.89 -7.31
N VAL A 7 4.85 -22.55 -8.58
CA VAL A 7 3.56 -21.98 -9.00
C VAL A 7 2.95 -22.84 -10.09
N ALA A 8 3.57 -22.84 -11.27
CA ALA A 8 3.26 -23.78 -12.35
C ALA A 8 4.43 -23.84 -13.34
N LEU A 9 4.41 -24.84 -14.23
CA LEU A 9 5.42 -24.95 -15.28
C LEU A 9 5.37 -23.71 -16.19
N GLY A 10 6.52 -23.09 -16.41
CA GLY A 10 6.64 -21.89 -17.25
C GLY A 10 6.20 -20.58 -16.57
N ILE A 11 5.79 -20.60 -15.30
CA ILE A 11 5.45 -19.38 -14.54
C ILE A 11 6.60 -19.02 -13.61
N THR A 12 7.17 -17.82 -13.80
CA THR A 12 8.18 -17.27 -12.89
C THR A 12 7.49 -16.73 -11.62
N PRO A 13 7.75 -17.31 -10.44
CA PRO A 13 7.14 -16.84 -9.20
C PRO A 13 7.72 -15.48 -8.79
N GLY A 14 6.83 -14.56 -8.41
CA GLY A 14 7.22 -13.45 -7.53
C GLY A 14 7.48 -13.97 -6.10
N SER A 15 8.16 -13.18 -5.28
CA SER A 15 8.52 -13.59 -3.91
C SER A 15 7.29 -14.04 -3.09
N GLY A 16 6.18 -13.29 -3.11
CA GLY A 16 4.96 -13.66 -2.36
C GLY A 16 4.38 -15.03 -2.76
N PRO A 17 3.97 -15.23 -4.03
CA PRO A 17 3.47 -16.51 -4.53
C PRO A 17 4.43 -17.69 -4.29
N GLY A 18 5.75 -17.46 -4.41
CA GLY A 18 6.75 -18.49 -4.16
C GLY A 18 6.77 -18.97 -2.70
N HIS A 19 6.65 -18.07 -1.72
CA HIS A 19 6.59 -18.45 -0.30
C HIS A 19 5.29 -19.15 0.05
N LEU A 20 4.15 -18.69 -0.47
CA LEU A 20 2.84 -19.30 -0.21
C LEU A 20 2.78 -20.76 -0.63
N ALA A 21 3.33 -21.06 -1.80
CA ALA A 21 3.40 -22.43 -2.30
C ALA A 21 4.25 -23.35 -1.41
N LEU A 22 5.33 -22.83 -0.83
CA LEU A 22 6.15 -23.60 0.12
C LEU A 22 5.38 -23.92 1.40
N PHE A 23 4.45 -23.07 1.80
CA PHE A 23 3.59 -23.27 2.97
C PHE A 23 2.30 -24.06 2.66
N GLY A 24 2.16 -24.59 1.44
CA GLY A 24 1.03 -25.44 1.04
C GLY A 24 -0.20 -24.69 0.52
N TYR A 25 -0.17 -23.36 0.46
CA TYR A 25 -1.23 -22.57 -0.14
C TYR A 25 -1.12 -22.59 -1.66
N ASN A 26 -2.25 -22.74 -2.36
CA ASN A 26 -2.27 -22.58 -3.81
C ASN A 26 -2.11 -21.09 -4.17
N PRO A 27 -0.98 -20.66 -4.77
CA PRO A 27 -0.74 -19.25 -5.09
C PRO A 27 -1.62 -18.72 -6.23
N MET A 28 -2.27 -19.61 -6.98
CA MET A 28 -3.26 -19.23 -8.00
C MET A 28 -4.62 -18.90 -7.38
N THR A 29 -4.91 -19.46 -6.20
CA THR A 29 -6.16 -19.23 -5.46
C THR A 29 -5.99 -18.10 -4.45
N TYR A 30 -4.91 -18.14 -3.67
CA TYR A 30 -4.67 -17.19 -2.59
C TYR A 30 -3.67 -16.13 -3.02
N GLN A 31 -4.17 -15.02 -3.55
CA GLN A 31 -3.35 -13.88 -3.95
C GLN A 31 -3.24 -12.88 -2.81
N ILE A 32 -2.09 -12.85 -2.13
CA ILE A 32 -1.81 -11.81 -1.15
C ILE A 32 -1.36 -10.55 -1.89
N GLY A 33 -2.13 -9.47 -1.73
CA GLY A 33 -1.80 -8.17 -2.26
C GLY A 33 -0.51 -7.61 -1.65
N ARG A 34 0.22 -6.80 -2.42
CA ARG A 34 1.53 -6.27 -1.99
C ARG A 34 1.44 -5.37 -0.76
N GLY A 35 0.34 -4.63 -0.59
CA GLY A 35 0.11 -3.79 0.59
C GLY A 35 0.14 -4.59 1.89
N VAL A 36 -0.51 -5.75 1.92
CA VAL A 36 -0.51 -6.66 3.07
C VAL A 36 0.90 -7.19 3.35
N LEU A 37 1.63 -7.63 2.32
CA LEU A 37 3.00 -8.14 2.50
C LEU A 37 3.95 -7.08 3.07
N GLU A 38 3.83 -5.83 2.64
CA GLU A 38 4.67 -4.74 3.14
C GLU A 38 4.29 -4.38 4.59
N ALA A 39 2.99 -4.32 4.92
CA ALA A 39 2.51 -4.06 6.27
C ALA A 39 2.96 -5.16 7.26
N LEU A 40 2.75 -6.44 6.91
CA LEU A 40 3.25 -7.56 7.69
C LEU A 40 4.79 -7.56 7.78
N GLY A 41 5.47 -7.15 6.71
CA GLY A 41 6.93 -7.09 6.65
C GLY A 41 7.57 -6.06 7.60
N ILE A 42 6.83 -5.02 7.99
CA ILE A 42 7.25 -4.06 9.02
C ILE A 42 6.68 -4.39 10.41
N GLY A 43 6.06 -5.57 10.57
CA GLY A 43 5.54 -6.07 11.85
C GLY A 43 4.18 -5.51 12.26
N LEU A 44 3.40 -4.98 11.31
CA LEU A 44 2.02 -4.56 11.59
C LEU A 44 1.09 -5.77 11.59
N GLU A 45 0.22 -5.83 12.60
CA GLU A 45 -0.91 -6.74 12.61
C GLU A 45 -2.06 -6.12 11.80
N MET A 46 -2.71 -6.95 10.98
CA MET A 46 -3.87 -6.55 10.18
C MET A 46 -5.07 -7.42 10.54
N THR A 47 -6.24 -6.80 10.53
CA THR A 47 -7.56 -7.42 10.70
C THR A 47 -8.34 -7.39 9.40
N GLU A 48 -9.53 -8.00 9.38
CA GLU A 48 -10.45 -7.95 8.23
C GLU A 48 -10.95 -6.54 7.90
N PHE A 49 -10.84 -5.60 8.84
CA PHE A 49 -11.23 -4.19 8.67
C PHE A 49 -10.07 -3.30 8.19
N ASP A 50 -8.88 -3.88 7.98
CA ASP A 50 -7.69 -3.14 7.60
C ASP A 50 -7.41 -3.24 6.10
N MET A 51 -7.22 -2.07 5.49
CA MET A 51 -6.68 -1.91 4.14
C MET A 51 -5.32 -1.24 4.23
N ALA A 52 -4.29 -1.93 3.75
CA ALA A 52 -2.94 -1.40 3.68
C ALA A 52 -2.60 -0.94 2.26
N ALA A 53 -1.86 0.15 2.17
CA ALA A 53 -1.33 0.67 0.91
C ALA A 53 0.13 1.03 1.08
N ARG A 54 0.92 0.73 0.05
CA ARG A 54 2.29 1.24 -0.04
C ARG A 54 2.25 2.62 -0.65
N ALA A 55 2.96 3.56 -0.05
CA ALA A 55 3.10 4.90 -0.57
C ALA A 55 4.57 5.29 -0.74
N ASN A 56 4.80 6.19 -1.68
CA ASN A 56 6.10 6.80 -1.93
C ASN A 56 5.93 8.31 -1.85
N PHE A 57 6.77 8.98 -1.08
CA PHE A 57 6.93 10.43 -1.22
C PHE A 57 7.43 10.77 -2.61
N ALA A 58 6.82 11.81 -3.18
CA ALA A 58 7.15 12.32 -4.50
C ALA A 58 7.17 13.86 -4.46
N THR A 59 7.76 14.46 -5.48
CA THR A 59 7.80 15.90 -5.64
C THR A 59 6.89 16.32 -6.78
N LEU A 60 5.91 17.15 -6.44
CA LEU A 60 4.99 17.83 -7.34
C LEU A 60 5.49 19.25 -7.60
N LYS A 61 5.50 19.66 -8.87
CA LYS A 61 5.77 21.03 -9.29
C LYS A 61 4.87 21.39 -10.47
N ASP A 62 4.20 22.54 -10.38
CA ASP A 62 3.30 23.04 -11.43
C ASP A 62 2.23 22.00 -11.86
N GLY A 63 1.73 21.22 -10.89
CA GLY A 63 0.73 20.17 -11.11
C GLY A 63 1.27 18.87 -11.71
N LEU A 64 2.59 18.74 -11.92
CA LEU A 64 3.24 17.58 -12.52
C LEU A 64 4.19 16.92 -11.52
N ILE A 65 4.25 15.58 -11.55
CA ILE A 65 5.23 14.81 -10.78
C ILE A 65 6.60 14.95 -11.44
N VAL A 66 7.52 15.66 -10.78
CA VAL A 66 8.89 15.88 -11.28
C VAL A 66 9.88 14.84 -10.75
N ASP A 67 9.57 14.21 -9.61
CA ASP A 67 10.37 13.11 -9.07
C ASP A 67 9.46 12.17 -8.28
N ARG A 68 9.36 10.91 -8.70
CA ARG A 68 8.50 9.88 -8.07
C ARG A 68 9.07 9.32 -6.76
N ARG A 69 10.29 9.68 -6.41
CA ARG A 69 11.04 9.20 -5.24
C ARG A 69 11.54 10.34 -4.36
N ALA A 70 11.16 11.58 -4.66
CA ALA A 70 11.56 12.76 -3.91
C ALA A 70 13.08 12.82 -3.64
N GLY A 71 13.91 12.52 -4.64
CA GLY A 71 15.36 12.52 -4.51
C GLY A 71 15.94 11.39 -3.65
N ARG A 72 15.12 10.40 -3.27
CA ARG A 72 15.43 9.42 -2.21
C ARG A 72 15.87 10.14 -0.93
N ILE A 73 14.95 10.93 -0.36
CA ILE A 73 15.16 11.55 0.95
C ILE A 73 15.75 10.56 1.96
N ALA A 74 16.57 11.07 2.87
CA ALA A 74 17.12 10.29 3.97
C ALA A 74 15.98 9.69 4.82
N THR A 75 16.23 8.56 5.47
CA THR A 75 15.17 7.86 6.23
C THR A 75 14.72 8.70 7.43
N GLU A 76 15.64 9.46 8.03
CA GLU A 76 15.37 10.41 9.10
C GLU A 76 14.39 11.51 8.66
N GLU A 77 14.49 11.94 7.40
CA GLU A 77 13.60 12.94 6.83
C GLU A 77 12.22 12.34 6.53
N ASN A 78 12.16 11.10 6.05
CA ASN A 78 10.91 10.36 5.94
C ASN A 78 10.19 10.25 7.28
N GLU A 79 10.91 9.86 8.34
CA GLU A 79 10.36 9.76 9.69
C GLU A 79 9.81 11.10 10.18
N ARG A 80 10.51 12.21 9.89
CA ARG A 80 10.02 13.57 10.19
C ARG A 80 8.69 13.86 9.49
N LEU A 81 8.62 13.59 8.19
CA LEU A 81 7.42 13.82 7.37
C LEU A 81 6.25 12.92 7.80
N VAL A 82 6.50 11.63 8.03
CA VAL A 82 5.49 10.70 8.54
C VAL A 82 4.98 11.12 9.91
N LYS A 83 5.85 11.59 10.80
CA LYS A 83 5.44 12.13 12.11
C LYS A 83 4.61 13.41 11.97
N LYS A 84 4.92 14.27 11.00
CA LYS A 84 4.11 15.46 10.67
C LYS A 84 2.70 15.04 10.20
N LEU A 85 2.64 14.10 9.26
CA LEU A 85 1.37 13.56 8.74
C LEU A 85 0.54 12.86 9.82
N SER A 86 1.14 11.96 10.60
CA SER A 86 0.46 11.18 11.63
C SER A 86 -0.16 12.04 12.73
N LYS A 87 0.41 13.23 12.98
CA LYS A 87 -0.16 14.21 13.92
C LYS A 87 -1.36 14.98 13.36
N LYS A 88 -1.46 15.09 12.04
CA LYS A 88 -2.46 15.91 11.34
C LYS A 88 -3.59 15.07 10.75
N ILE A 89 -3.32 13.81 10.44
CA ILE A 89 -4.20 12.89 9.75
C ILE A 89 -4.26 11.60 10.56
N THR A 90 -5.19 11.57 11.52
CA THR A 90 -5.47 10.41 12.37
C THR A 90 -6.70 9.65 11.90
N GLU A 91 -7.59 10.32 11.17
CA GLU A 91 -8.83 9.80 10.64
C GLU A 91 -9.24 10.56 9.38
N ILE A 92 -9.99 9.89 8.51
CA ILE A 92 -10.69 10.47 7.36
C ILE A 92 -12.11 9.92 7.42
N ASP A 93 -13.09 10.80 7.57
CA ASP A 93 -14.47 10.44 7.90
C ASP A 93 -14.51 9.51 9.14
N ASP A 94 -15.04 8.30 9.00
CA ASP A 94 -15.13 7.27 10.04
C ASP A 94 -13.98 6.23 9.98
N VAL A 95 -12.98 6.45 9.13
CA VAL A 95 -11.85 5.54 8.91
C VAL A 95 -10.61 6.04 9.64
N LYS A 96 -10.07 5.21 10.53
CA LYS A 96 -8.81 5.51 11.21
C LYS A 96 -7.64 5.37 10.25
N VAL A 97 -6.69 6.29 10.31
CA VAL A 97 -5.50 6.31 9.45
C VAL A 97 -4.24 6.22 10.29
N GLN A 98 -3.37 5.28 9.97
CA GLN A 98 -2.05 5.13 10.57
C GLN A 98 -0.99 5.12 9.48
N ILE A 99 0.09 5.87 9.69
CA ILE A 99 1.16 6.06 8.71
C ILE A 99 2.47 5.60 9.34
N PHE A 100 3.18 4.72 8.65
CA PHE A 100 4.39 4.08 9.17
C PHE A 100 5.57 4.37 8.23
N PRO A 101 6.70 4.86 8.76
CA PRO A 101 7.86 5.17 7.94
C PRO A 101 8.49 3.88 7.40
N GLY A 102 8.98 3.96 6.18
CA GLY A 102 9.81 2.94 5.57
C GLY A 102 11.21 3.49 5.26
N LYS A 103 12.00 2.75 4.49
CA LYS A 103 13.31 3.23 4.05
C LYS A 103 13.19 4.28 2.95
N GLU A 104 14.03 5.31 3.03
CA GLU A 104 14.08 6.42 2.08
C GLU A 104 12.69 7.07 1.88
N HIS A 105 12.21 7.25 0.65
CA HIS A 105 10.93 7.85 0.29
C HIS A 105 9.70 6.97 0.57
N ARG A 106 9.87 5.74 1.07
CA ARG A 106 8.77 4.76 1.18
C ARG A 106 8.08 4.88 2.52
N PHE A 107 6.78 4.67 2.54
CA PHE A 107 6.02 4.54 3.77
C PHE A 107 4.79 3.64 3.53
N VAL A 108 4.18 3.17 4.59
CA VAL A 108 2.96 2.36 4.56
C VAL A 108 1.84 3.16 5.21
N VAL A 109 0.66 3.11 4.60
CA VAL A 109 -0.57 3.67 5.19
C VAL A 109 -1.53 2.52 5.46
N MET A 110 -2.07 2.49 6.67
CA MET A 110 -3.11 1.56 7.07
C MET A 110 -4.39 2.33 7.33
N PHE A 111 -5.46 1.89 6.70
CA PHE A 111 -6.81 2.40 6.85
C PHE A 111 -7.65 1.35 7.57
N THR A 112 -8.20 1.68 8.73
CA THR A 112 -9.02 0.77 9.52
C THR A 112 -10.46 1.26 9.52
N GLY A 113 -11.37 0.47 8.98
CA GLY A 113 -12.80 0.76 8.95
C GLY A 113 -13.61 -0.29 8.19
N GLU A 114 -14.91 -0.34 8.45
CA GLU A 114 -15.81 -1.28 7.77
C GLU A 114 -15.91 -0.98 6.26
N ASN A 115 -16.20 -1.97 5.41
CA ASN A 115 -16.45 -1.75 3.97
C ASN A 115 -15.32 -1.01 3.23
N LEU A 116 -14.06 -1.37 3.50
CA LEU A 116 -12.89 -0.96 2.74
C LEU A 116 -12.45 -2.10 1.82
N GLY A 117 -12.61 -1.91 0.50
CA GLY A 117 -12.19 -2.88 -0.52
C GLY A 117 -10.80 -2.56 -1.08
N GLY A 118 -9.97 -3.59 -1.28
CA GLY A 118 -8.62 -3.46 -1.84
C GLY A 118 -8.57 -3.33 -3.37
N ASP A 119 -9.71 -3.46 -4.05
CA ASP A 119 -9.84 -3.35 -5.51
C ASP A 119 -9.74 -1.90 -5.99
N LEU A 120 -8.55 -1.32 -5.82
CA LEU A 120 -8.24 0.06 -6.15
C LEU A 120 -7.12 0.13 -7.17
N ALA A 121 -7.29 0.99 -8.16
CA ALA A 121 -6.21 1.35 -9.08
C ALA A 121 -5.13 2.17 -8.37
N ASP A 122 -3.89 1.97 -8.77
CA ASP A 122 -2.75 2.72 -8.25
C ASP A 122 -2.91 4.22 -8.56
N ALA A 123 -2.63 5.06 -7.56
CA ALA A 123 -2.54 6.51 -7.67
C ALA A 123 -1.10 6.96 -8.02
N ASP A 124 -0.37 6.13 -8.78
CA ASP A 124 1.00 6.39 -9.26
C ASP A 124 0.96 6.41 -10.79
N PRO A 125 1.25 7.56 -11.46
CA PRO A 125 1.27 7.64 -12.92
C PRO A 125 2.38 6.79 -13.58
N GLN A 126 3.23 6.16 -12.78
CA GLN A 126 4.36 5.34 -13.18
C GLN A 126 5.44 6.04 -14.03
N LYS A 127 5.26 7.34 -14.31
CA LYS A 127 6.15 8.16 -15.10
C LYS A 127 6.16 9.60 -14.57
N GLU A 128 7.33 10.25 -14.64
CA GLU A 128 7.49 11.68 -14.37
C GLU A 128 6.93 12.53 -15.52
N GLY A 129 6.63 13.79 -15.24
CA GLY A 129 6.03 14.73 -16.18
C GLY A 129 4.53 14.51 -16.41
N LEU A 130 3.90 13.64 -15.62
CA LEU A 130 2.46 13.42 -15.60
C LEU A 130 1.84 13.97 -14.31
N PRO A 131 0.56 14.38 -14.33
CA PRO A 131 -0.15 14.70 -13.10
C PRO A 131 -0.31 13.45 -12.23
N PRO A 132 -0.46 13.60 -10.90
CA PRO A 132 -0.88 12.50 -10.05
C PRO A 132 -2.22 11.94 -10.52
N LEU A 133 -2.38 10.62 -10.44
CA LEU A 133 -3.64 9.96 -10.78
C LEU A 133 -4.55 9.95 -9.55
N GLU A 134 -5.84 10.13 -9.78
CA GLU A 134 -6.84 9.83 -8.75
C GLU A 134 -6.94 8.32 -8.54
N CYS A 135 -7.08 7.90 -7.30
CA CYS A 135 -7.39 6.53 -6.97
C CYS A 135 -8.82 6.21 -7.44
N ARG A 136 -8.96 5.21 -8.31
CA ARG A 136 -10.26 4.78 -8.83
C ARG A 136 -10.54 3.37 -8.33
N SER A 137 -11.79 3.11 -7.97
CA SER A 137 -12.23 1.75 -7.69
C SER A 137 -12.31 0.94 -8.98
N THR A 138 -11.88 -0.31 -8.91
CA THR A 138 -12.08 -1.29 -10.00
C THR A 138 -13.29 -2.19 -9.75
N SER A 139 -13.93 -2.06 -8.60
CA SER A 139 -15.19 -2.73 -8.23
C SER A 139 -16.12 -1.77 -7.50
N GLU A 140 -17.43 -2.06 -7.49
CA GLU A 140 -18.43 -1.23 -6.83
C GLU A 140 -18.20 -1.17 -5.31
N SER A 141 -17.82 -2.30 -4.71
CA SER A 141 -17.53 -2.44 -3.27
C SER A 141 -16.33 -1.58 -2.81
N ALA A 142 -15.37 -1.29 -3.70
CA ALA A 142 -14.21 -0.46 -3.37
C ALA A 142 -14.44 1.05 -3.54
N SER A 143 -15.63 1.50 -3.96
CA SER A 143 -15.91 2.92 -4.21
C SER A 143 -15.78 3.79 -2.95
N ARG A 144 -16.13 3.26 -1.77
CA ARG A 144 -15.91 3.95 -0.49
C ARG A 144 -14.42 4.09 -0.20
N ALA A 145 -13.64 3.02 -0.38
CA ALA A 145 -12.19 3.06 -0.17
C ALA A 145 -11.50 4.07 -1.11
N ALA A 146 -11.90 4.14 -2.38
CA ALA A 146 -11.38 5.14 -3.31
C ALA A 146 -11.61 6.58 -2.84
N ARG A 147 -12.81 6.89 -2.33
CA ARG A 147 -13.12 8.22 -1.76
C ARG A 147 -12.24 8.55 -0.56
N ILE A 148 -12.10 7.61 0.37
CA ILE A 148 -11.25 7.77 1.56
C ILE A 148 -9.79 8.00 1.18
N VAL A 149 -9.26 7.22 0.24
CA VAL A 149 -7.89 7.35 -0.26
C VAL A 149 -7.66 8.71 -0.94
N ASN A 150 -8.59 9.16 -1.80
CA ASN A 150 -8.46 10.47 -2.43
C ASN A 150 -8.56 11.62 -1.41
N ALA A 151 -9.44 11.52 -0.41
CA ALA A 151 -9.53 12.48 0.69
C ALA A 151 -8.23 12.50 1.53
N PHE A 152 -7.65 11.33 1.79
CA PHE A 152 -6.34 11.21 2.43
C PHE A 152 -5.23 11.89 1.61
N ILE A 153 -5.16 11.64 0.29
CA ILE A 153 -4.17 12.25 -0.60
C ILE A 153 -4.31 13.78 -0.60
N THR A 154 -5.53 14.31 -0.67
CA THR A 154 -5.79 15.75 -0.58
C THR A 154 -5.26 16.34 0.73
N ARG A 155 -5.61 15.72 1.87
CA ARG A 155 -5.17 16.16 3.19
C ARG A 155 -3.64 16.07 3.37
N LEU A 156 -3.04 15.03 2.80
CA LEU A 156 -1.59 14.84 2.75
C LEU A 156 -0.92 15.96 1.97
N ASN A 157 -1.41 16.29 0.77
CA ASN A 157 -0.86 17.36 -0.06
C ASN A 157 -1.00 18.72 0.62
N GLU A 158 -2.12 19.00 1.29
CA GLU A 158 -2.28 20.21 2.11
C GLU A 158 -1.22 20.29 3.22
N THR A 159 -1.00 19.19 3.92
CA THR A 159 -0.09 19.11 5.08
C THR A 159 1.39 19.25 4.69
N LEU A 160 1.74 18.86 3.45
CA LEU A 160 3.11 18.89 2.92
C LEU A 160 3.36 20.02 1.94
N SER A 161 2.39 20.92 1.75
CA SER A 161 2.45 22.02 0.77
C SER A 161 3.62 22.99 0.99
N ASP A 162 4.14 23.06 2.21
CA ASP A 162 5.29 23.87 2.63
C ASP A 162 6.65 23.19 2.42
N GLU A 163 6.66 21.89 2.09
CA GLU A 163 7.91 21.14 1.89
C GLU A 163 8.46 21.37 0.47
N PRO A 164 9.77 21.63 0.29
CA PRO A 164 10.36 21.89 -1.02
C PRO A 164 10.52 20.63 -1.88
N VAL A 165 10.58 19.47 -1.24
CA VAL A 165 10.73 18.12 -1.80
C VAL A 165 9.81 17.21 -0.97
N ALA A 166 9.33 16.10 -1.54
CA ALA A 166 8.39 15.20 -0.84
C ALA A 166 7.06 15.90 -0.45
N ASN A 167 6.60 16.85 -1.25
CA ASN A 167 5.38 17.63 -1.01
C ASN A 167 4.08 16.92 -1.46
N THR A 168 4.19 15.70 -1.98
CA THR A 168 3.06 14.83 -2.31
C THR A 168 3.43 13.37 -2.09
N ALA A 169 2.46 12.47 -2.26
CA ALA A 169 2.70 11.04 -2.21
C ALA A 169 1.94 10.29 -3.31
N LEU A 170 2.55 9.21 -3.78
CA LEU A 170 1.99 8.29 -4.76
C LEU A 170 1.68 6.96 -4.08
N MET A 171 0.41 6.56 -4.09
CA MET A 171 -0.06 5.36 -3.41
C MET A 171 -0.31 4.22 -4.39
N ARG A 172 0.03 3.00 -3.99
CA ARG A 172 -0.08 1.81 -4.84
C ARG A 172 -0.20 0.53 -4.04
N GLY A 173 -0.69 -0.52 -4.72
CA GLY A 173 -0.76 -1.86 -4.16
C GLY A 173 -1.67 -1.95 -2.95
N PHE A 174 -2.83 -1.30 -3.02
CA PHE A 174 -3.90 -1.42 -2.04
C PHE A 174 -4.26 -2.89 -1.84
N ALA A 175 -4.37 -3.32 -0.58
CA ALA A 175 -4.69 -4.69 -0.26
C ALA A 175 -5.34 -4.77 1.12
N CYS A 176 -6.45 -5.50 1.20
CA CYS A 176 -7.03 -5.95 2.45
C CYS A 176 -6.47 -7.33 2.80
N LEU A 177 -6.57 -7.74 4.06
CA LEU A 177 -6.21 -9.09 4.45
C LEU A 177 -7.03 -10.08 3.61
N PRO A 178 -6.40 -10.96 2.82
CA PRO A 178 -7.13 -11.93 2.03
C PRO A 178 -7.73 -13.00 2.95
N ASP A 179 -8.91 -13.48 2.58
CA ASP A 179 -9.52 -14.65 3.21
C ASP A 179 -8.70 -15.90 2.83
N ILE A 180 -7.77 -16.27 3.71
CA ILE A 180 -6.89 -17.42 3.58
C ILE A 180 -7.04 -18.25 4.85
N PRO A 181 -7.24 -19.58 4.73
CA PRO A 181 -7.28 -20.44 5.90
C PRO A 181 -5.96 -20.34 6.67
N THR A 182 -6.03 -20.37 7.99
CA THR A 182 -4.82 -20.45 8.81
C THR A 182 -4.08 -21.76 8.55
N MET A 183 -2.79 -21.82 8.88
CA MET A 183 -2.01 -23.08 8.76
C MET A 183 -2.64 -24.22 9.56
N ASN A 184 -3.21 -23.90 10.72
CA ASN A 184 -3.92 -24.88 11.56
C ASN A 184 -5.19 -25.42 10.88
N GLU A 185 -5.87 -24.59 10.09
CA GLU A 185 -7.04 -25.02 9.32
C GLU A 185 -6.67 -25.81 8.07
N LEU A 186 -5.60 -25.38 7.39
CA LEU A 186 -5.10 -26.04 6.18
C LEU A 186 -4.58 -27.46 6.47
N TYR A 187 -3.91 -27.64 7.61
CA TYR A 187 -3.27 -28.89 8.02
C TYR A 187 -3.98 -29.56 9.19
N LYS A 188 -5.31 -29.39 9.33
CA LYS A 188 -6.07 -30.17 10.32
C LYS A 188 -5.78 -31.67 10.12
N PRO A 189 -5.36 -32.40 11.17
CA PRO A 189 -5.09 -33.83 11.09
C PRO A 189 -6.35 -34.65 10.81
#